data_AF-A0A0B6YMP7-F1
#
_entry.id   AF-A0A0B6YMP7-F1
#
_cell.length_a   1.000
_cell.length_b   1.000
_cell.length_c   1.000
_cell.angle_alpha   90.00
_cell.angle_beta   90.00
_cell.angle_gamma   90.00
#
_symmetry.space_group_name_H-M   'P 1'
#
loop_
_entity.id
_entity.type
_entity.pdbx_description
1 polymer ?
#
loop_
_entity_poly.entity_id
_entity_poly.type
_entity_poly.pdbx_seq_one_letter_code
_entity_poly.pdbx_strand_id
1 'polypeptide(L)' 'LLIADTVAVAGGAPLFTDEWNIDVVYAGTQKVLSAPPSLSPISFSQRARDKIENRKTKIRSHYFNTIALADHWGCDGSSR' A
#
# COMPACT_ATOMS: atom_id res chain seq x y z
N LEU A 1 13.52 -3.35 3.22
CA LEU A 1 12.07 -3.09 3.22
C LEU A 1 11.36 -4.38 3.57
N LEU A 2 10.43 -4.35 4.51
CA LEU A 2 9.53 -5.44 4.88
C LEU A 2 8.18 -5.24 4.19
N ILE A 3 7.71 -6.26 3.49
CA ILE A 3 6.40 -6.27 2.83
C ILE A 3 5.58 -7.38 3.47
N ALA A 4 4.37 -7.06 3.93
CA ALA A 4 3.48 -8.01 4.59
C ALA A 4 2.16 -8.18 3.82
N ASP A 5 1.83 -9.43 3.51
CA ASP A 5 0.47 -9.82 3.10
C ASP A 5 -0.40 -9.92 4.35
N THR A 6 -1.41 -9.05 4.42
CA THR A 6 -2.36 -9.04 5.55
C THR A 6 -3.78 -9.31 5.10
N VAL A 7 -3.99 -9.87 3.90
CA VAL A 7 -5.31 -10.10 3.29
C VAL A 7 -6.26 -10.82 4.24
N ALA A 8 -5.78 -11.84 4.95
CA ALA A 8 -6.60 -12.66 5.82
C ALA A 8 -6.74 -12.14 7.27
N VAL A 9 -5.91 -11.17 7.68
CA VAL A 9 -5.76 -10.79 9.11
C VAL A 9 -6.05 -9.32 9.39
N ALA A 10 -6.01 -8.43 8.40
CA ALA A 10 -6.30 -7.01 8.57
C ALA A 10 -7.72 -6.81 9.11
N GLY A 11 -7.83 -6.23 10.31
CA GLY A 11 -9.08 -6.06 11.04
C GLY A 11 -9.50 -7.25 11.93
N GLY A 12 -8.81 -8.39 11.85
CA GLY A 12 -9.10 -9.60 12.64
C GLY A 12 -8.08 -9.94 13.71
N ALA A 13 -6.87 -9.40 13.60
CA ALA A 13 -5.83 -9.45 14.61
C ALA A 13 -5.17 -8.07 14.73
N PRO A 14 -4.49 -7.77 15.86
CA PRO A 14 -3.70 -6.55 15.97
C PRO A 14 -2.72 -6.42 14.80
N LEU A 15 -2.59 -5.20 14.26
CA LEU A 15 -1.71 -4.90 13.15
C LEU A 15 -1.15 -3.48 13.33
N PHE A 16 -0.04 -3.37 14.04
CA PHE A 16 0.62 -2.09 14.34
C PHE A 16 1.74 -1.83 13.33
N THR A 17 1.37 -1.39 12.13
CA THR A 17 2.27 -1.33 10.96
C THR A 17 3.55 -0.53 11.21
N ASP A 18 3.41 0.63 11.88
CA ASP A 18 4.52 1.54 12.14
C ASP A 18 5.43 0.99 13.25
N GLU A 19 4.84 0.50 14.35
CA GLU A 19 5.59 -0.11 15.46
C GLU A 19 6.36 -1.36 15.02
N TRP A 20 5.77 -2.14 14.12
CA TRP A 20 6.38 -3.36 13.58
C TRP A 20 7.34 -3.09 12.42
N ASN A 21 7.53 -1.82 12.05
CA ASN A 21 8.41 -1.38 10.96
C ASN A 21 8.09 -2.07 9.62
N ILE A 22 6.81 -2.27 9.32
CA ILE A 22 6.36 -2.81 8.03
C ILE A 22 6.38 -1.69 6.99
N ASP A 23 7.15 -1.88 5.92
CA ASP A 23 7.35 -0.83 4.93
C ASP A 23 6.22 -0.79 3.88
N VAL A 24 5.61 -1.93 3.57
CA VAL A 24 4.42 -2.04 2.70
C VAL A 24 3.46 -3.09 3.27
N VAL A 25 2.18 -2.74 3.35
CA VAL A 25 1.11 -3.65 3.78
C VAL A 25 -0.04 -3.58 2.80
N TYR A 26 -0.64 -4.73 2.48
CA TYR A 26 -1.88 -4.79 1.71
C TYR A 26 -2.89 -5.75 2.33
N ALA A 27 -4.17 -5.45 2.14
CA ALA A 27 -5.31 -6.20 2.67
C ALA A 27 -6.32 -6.54 1.56
N GLY A 28 -7.27 -7.42 1.86
CA GLY A 28 -8.38 -7.75 0.96
C GLY A 28 -9.71 -7.37 1.60
N THR A 29 -10.64 -6.84 0.80
CA THR A 29 -11.98 -6.45 1.29
C THR A 29 -12.86 -7.63 1.68
N GLN A 30 -12.64 -8.81 1.09
CA GLN A 30 -13.51 -9.98 1.17
C GLN A 30 -13.17 -11.01 2.26
N LYS A 31 -12.34 -10.62 3.23
CA LYS A 31 -11.96 -11.48 4.35
C LYS A 31 -12.60 -10.94 5.62
N VAL A 32 -11.80 -10.53 6.59
CA VAL A 32 -12.30 -10.01 7.86
C VAL A 32 -13.15 -8.74 7.64
N LEU A 33 -12.81 -7.94 6.64
CA LEU A 33 -13.54 -6.72 6.30
C LEU A 33 -14.94 -6.96 5.70
N SER A 34 -15.27 -8.20 5.29
CA SER A 34 -16.62 -8.62 4.86
C SER A 34 -17.28 -7.79 3.74
N ALA A 35 -16.49 -7.04 2.97
CA ALA A 35 -16.93 -6.32 1.77
C ALA A 35 -16.76 -7.22 0.53
N PRO A 36 -17.44 -6.94 -0.60
CA PRO A 36 -17.28 -7.73 -1.81
C PRO A 36 -15.81 -7.80 -2.29
N PRO A 37 -15.40 -8.90 -2.95
CA PRO A 37 -14.08 -8.99 -3.57
C PRO A 37 -13.99 -8.02 -4.74
N SER A 38 -13.11 -7.03 -4.66
CA SER A 38 -12.79 -6.15 -5.79
C SER A 38 -11.67 -5.15 -5.48
N LEU A 39 -11.42 -4.88 -4.20
CA LEU A 39 -10.51 -3.82 -3.78
C LEU A 39 -9.45 -4.38 -2.84
N SER A 40 -8.28 -3.76 -2.87
CA SER A 40 -7.16 -4.11 -1.99
C SER A 40 -6.60 -2.82 -1.39
N PRO A 41 -6.94 -2.50 -0.12
CA PRO A 41 -6.29 -1.41 0.59
C PRO A 41 -4.80 -1.68 0.70
N ILE A 42 -3.98 -0.65 0.46
CA ILE A 42 -2.52 -0.74 0.48
C ILE A 42 -1.94 0.51 1.11
N SER A 43 -0.87 0.37 1.89
CA SER A 43 -0.15 1.48 2.52
C SER A 43 1.36 1.33 2.35
N PHE A 44 2.06 2.46 2.29
CA PHE A 44 3.50 2.56 2.07
C PHE A 44 4.15 3.49 3.12
N SER A 45 5.12 2.96 3.84
CA SER A 45 6.03 3.75 4.68
C SER A 45 6.83 4.77 3.85
N GLN A 46 7.46 5.74 4.52
CA GLN A 46 8.34 6.70 3.86
C GLN A 46 9.50 6.02 3.13
N ARG A 47 10.15 5.01 3.76
CA ARG A 47 11.27 4.26 3.15
C ARG A 47 10.84 3.53 1.86
N ALA A 48 9.60 3.03 1.81
CA ALA A 48 9.06 2.41 0.60
C ALA A 48 8.79 3.45 -0.49
N ARG A 49 8.22 4.61 -0.12
CA ARG A 49 7.99 5.75 -1.04
C ARG A 49 9.30 6.25 -1.64
N ASP A 50 10.30 6.54 -0.82
CA ASP A 50 11.62 6.99 -1.27
C ASP A 50 12.25 6.00 -2.25
N LYS A 51 12.12 4.69 -2.00
CA LYS A 51 12.65 3.67 -2.92
C LYS A 51 11.91 3.64 -4.26
N ILE A 52 10.61 3.89 -4.26
CA ILE A 52 9.78 3.95 -5.47
C ILE A 52 10.12 5.19 -6.29
N GLU A 53 10.27 6.34 -5.66
CA GLU A 53 10.60 7.62 -6.30
C GLU A 53 12.01 7.62 -6.90
N ASN A 54 12.98 6.99 -6.22
CA ASN A 54 14.36 6.92 -6.67
C ASN A 54 14.67 5.77 -7.66
N ARG A 55 13.64 5.17 -8.28
CA ARG A 55 13.86 4.09 -9.25
C ARG A 55 14.57 4.60 -10.52
N LYS A 56 15.63 3.91 -10.92
CA LYS A 56 16.35 4.17 -12.19
C LYS A 56 15.58 3.71 -13.43
N THR A 57 14.55 2.88 -13.25
CA THR A 57 13.72 2.35 -14.34
C THR A 57 12.26 2.56 -14.03
N LYS A 58 11.48 2.84 -15.08
CA LYS A 58 10.03 3.02 -14.98
C LYS A 58 9.37 1.80 -14.33
N ILE A 59 8.28 2.03 -13.59
CA ILE A 59 7.42 0.94 -13.13
C ILE A 59 6.84 0.28 -14.38
N ARG A 60 7.03 -1.04 -14.50
CA ARG A 60 6.71 -1.78 -15.73
C ARG A 60 5.22 -1.79 -16.05
N SER A 61 4.37 -1.83 -15.01
CA SER A 61 2.91 -1.81 -15.17
C SER A 61 2.39 -0.40 -15.07
N HIS A 62 1.61 0.02 -16.06
CA HIS A 62 0.89 1.29 -16.00
C HIS A 62 -0.20 1.27 -14.92
N TYR A 63 -0.97 0.18 -14.83
CA TYR A 63 -2.07 0.05 -13.88
C TYR A 63 -1.60 -0.01 -12.41
N PHE A 64 -0.43 -0.62 -12.17
CA PHE A 64 0.19 -0.68 -10.84
C PHE A 64 1.28 0.38 -10.65
N ASN A 65 1.23 1.48 -11.41
CA ASN A 65 2.14 2.60 -11.20
C ASN A 65 1.71 3.36 -9.94
N THR A 66 2.39 3.08 -8.83
CA THR A 66 2.09 3.67 -7.52
C THR A 66 2.33 5.18 -7.45
N ILE A 67 3.22 5.73 -8.29
CA ILE A 67 3.45 7.18 -8.37
C ILE A 67 2.23 7.86 -9.00
N ALA A 68 1.77 7.34 -10.15
CA ALA A 68 0.57 7.86 -10.82
C ALA A 68 -0.69 7.66 -9.97
N LEU A 69 -0.77 6.54 -9.22
CA LEU A 69 -1.86 6.28 -8.29
C LEU A 69 -1.85 7.29 -7.13
N ALA A 70 -0.68 7.56 -6.54
CA ALA A 70 -0.56 8.52 -5.44
C ALA A 70 -1.01 9.93 -5.87
N ASP A 71 -0.57 10.40 -7.04
CA ASP A 71 -1.03 11.66 -7.64
C ASP A 71 -2.56 11.68 -7.83
N HIS A 72 -3.10 10.65 -8.48
CA HIS A 72 -4.55 10.55 -8.74
C HIS A 72 -5.39 10.64 -7.45
N TRP A 73 -4.95 10.01 -6.37
CA TRP A 73 -5.66 10.00 -5.09
C TRP A 73 -5.26 11.16 -4.14
N GLY A 74 -4.34 12.04 -4.53
CA GLY A 74 -3.86 13.14 -3.67
C GLY A 74 -3.04 12.66 -2.47
N CYS A 75 -2.34 11.54 -2.61
CA CYS A 75 -1.48 10.94 -1.59
C CYS A 75 0.01 11.25 -1.80
N ASP A 76 0.34 12.13 -2.74
CA ASP A 76 1.71 12.57 -3.06
C ASP A 76 2.20 13.73 -2.16
N GLY A 77 1.34 14.22 -1.26
CA GLY A 77 1.65 15.34 -0.37
C GLY A 77 1.33 16.71 -0.96
N SER A 78 0.75 16.77 -2.17
CA SER A 78 0.21 18.02 -2.72
C SER A 78 -1.17 18.33 -2.13
N SER A 79 -1.37 19.56 -1.69
CA SER A 79 -2.72 20.06 -1.36
C SER A 79 -3.41 20.38 -2.68
N ARG A 80 -4.54 19.73 -2.97
CA ARG A 80 -5.37 20.05 -4.15
C ARG A 80 -5.88 21.49 -4.12
#